data_AF-A0A0K8Q3N7-F1
#
_entry.id   AF-A0A0K8Q3N7-F1
#
_cell.length_a   1.000
_cell.length_b   1.000
_cell.length_c   1.000
_cell.angle_alpha   90.00
_cell.angle_beta   90.00
_cell.angle_gamma   90.00
#
_symmetry.space_group_name_H-M   'P 1'
#
loop_
_entity.id
_entity.type
_entity.pdbx_description
1 polymer ?
#
loop_
_entity_poly.entity_id
_entity_poly.type
_entity_poly.pdbx_seq_one_letter_code
_entity_poly.pdbx_strand_id
1 'polypeptide(L)' 'MYLEKLSLTDFRSYAQVDLTLAPGVTVLVGSNGIGKTNLMEPSATWPR' A
#
# COMPACT_ATOMS: atom_id res chain seq x y z
N MET A 1 -14.25 2.07 8.91
CA MET A 1 -13.66 2.00 7.55
C MET A 1 -12.41 1.13 7.65
N TYR A 2 -12.26 0.11 6.80
CA TYR A 2 -11.06 -0.74 6.74
C TYR A 2 -10.64 -0.93 5.29
N LEU A 3 -9.34 -1.04 5.04
CA LEU A 3 -8.82 -1.32 3.70
C LEU A 3 -8.82 -2.81 3.47
N GLU A 4 -9.60 -3.29 2.51
CA GLU A 4 -9.62 -4.69 2.11
C GLU A 4 -8.64 -4.98 0.97
N LYS A 5 -8.49 -4.04 0.04
CA LYS A 5 -7.66 -4.20 -1.15
C LYS A 5 -6.91 -2.92 -1.49
N LEU A 6 -5.62 -3.06 -1.77
CA LEU A 6 -4.74 -2.00 -2.27
C LEU A 6 -4.15 -2.43 -3.61
N SER A 7 -4.51 -1.73 -4.68
CA SER A 7 -3.94 -1.92 -6.01
C SER A 7 -3.33 -0.59 -6.47
N LEU A 8 -2.03 -0.60 -6.78
CA LEU A 8 -1.25 0.55 -7.23
C LEU A 8 -0.59 0.23 -8.56
N THR A 9 -0.62 1.17 -9.50
CA THR A 9 0.08 1.10 -10.78
C THR A 9 0.84 2.40 -11.00
N ASP A 10 2.11 2.29 -11.39
CA ASP A 10 3.01 3.41 -11.65
C ASP A 10 3.02 4.47 -10.52
N PHE A 11 3.02 3.98 -9.29
CA PHE A 11 2.94 4.81 -8.09
C PHE A 11 4.28 4.87 -7.36
N ARG A 12 4.93 6.03 -7.44
CA ARG A 12 6.25 6.29 -6.82
C ARG A 12 7.26 5.22 -7.23
N SER A 13 7.76 4.45 -6.26
CA SER A 13 8.76 3.40 -6.46
C SER A 13 8.17 2.05 -6.94
N TYR A 14 6.84 1.95 -7.08
CA TYR A 14 6.17 0.71 -7.46
C TYR A 14 5.56 0.82 -8.86
N ALA A 15 6.01 -0.04 -9.78
CA ALA A 15 5.37 -0.21 -11.08
C ALA A 15 3.99 -0.89 -10.93
N GLN A 16 3.90 -1.92 -10.08
CA GLN A 16 2.64 -2.56 -9.74
C GLN A 16 2.71 -3.17 -8.33
N VAL A 17 1.63 -3.00 -7.56
CA VAL A 17 1.40 -3.67 -6.27
C VAL A 17 -0.07 -4.05 -6.17
N ASP A 18 -0.34 -5.31 -5.80
CA ASP A 18 -1.67 -5.82 -5.50
C ASP A 18 -1.64 -6.53 -4.14
N LEU A 19 -2.36 -5.99 -3.17
CA LEU A 19 -2.43 -6.50 -1.80
C LEU A 19 -3.88 -6.71 -1.37
N THR A 20 -4.14 -7.88 -0.79
CA THR A 20 -5.37 -8.18 -0.06
C THR A 20 -5.07 -8.14 1.43
N LEU A 21 -5.85 -7.37 2.17
CA LEU A 21 -5.69 -7.13 3.59
C LEU A 21 -6.86 -7.73 4.36
N ALA A 22 -6.54 -8.45 5.42
CA ALA A 22 -7.53 -8.96 6.36
C ALA A 22 -7.72 -7.99 7.52
N PRO A 23 -8.87 -8.03 8.22
CA PRO A 23 -9.04 -7.30 9.47
C PRO A 23 -7.94 -7.64 10.48
N GLY A 24 -7.36 -6.62 11.10
CA GLY A 24 -6.31 -6.76 12.12
C GLY A 24 -5.09 -5.91 11.84
N VAL A 25 -3.96 -6.28 12.46
CA VAL A 25 -2.68 -5.58 12.32
C VAL A 25 -1.91 -6.15 11.14
N THR A 26 -1.60 -5.30 10.16
CA THR A 26 -0.68 -5.63 9.07
C THR A 26 0.66 -4.91 9.29
N VAL A 27 1.76 -5.64 9.15
CA VAL A 27 3.12 -5.08 9.28
C VAL A 27 3.85 -5.22 7.95
N LEU A 28 4.28 -4.08 7.38
CA LEU A 28 5.11 -4.04 6.18
C LEU A 28 6.59 -4.11 6.58
N VAL A 29 7.30 -5.16 6.15
CA VAL A 29 8.70 -5.42 6.52
C VAL A 29 9.59 -5.39 5.27
N GLY A 30 10.79 -4.84 5.41
CA GLY A 30 11.79 -4.78 4.34
C GLY A 30 12.84 -3.71 4.60
N SER A 31 13.90 -3.68 3.79
CA SER A 31 15.00 -2.72 3.92
C SER A 31 14.55 -1.26 3.80
N ASN A 32 15.36 -0.33 4.33
CA ASN A 32 15.14 1.10 4.12
C ASN A 32 15.26 1.43 2.63
N GLY A 33 14.40 2.34 2.15
CA GLY A 33 14.37 2.75 0.74
C GLY A 33 13.53 1.87 -0.20
N ILE A 34 13.01 0.72 0.24
CA ILE A 34 12.20 -0.18 -0.64
C ILE A 34 10.78 0.34 -0.93
N GLY A 35 10.39 1.49 -0.38
CA GLY A 35 9.09 2.10 -0.64
C GLY A 35 7.97 1.77 0.35
N LYS A 36 8.26 1.18 1.52
CA LYS A 36 7.22 0.85 2.54
C LYS A 36 6.30 2.03 2.87
N THR A 37 6.86 3.23 3.01
CA THR A 37 6.09 4.47 3.28
C THR A 37 5.17 4.83 2.13
N ASN A 38 5.58 4.59 0.88
CA ASN A 38 4.77 4.86 -0.31
C ASN A 38 3.40 4.16 -0.21
N LEU A 39 3.35 2.92 0.31
CA LEU A 39 2.12 2.14 0.44
C LEU A 39 1.11 2.71 1.46
N MET A 40 1.55 3.62 2.34
CA MET A 40 0.71 4.27 3.35
C MET A 40 0.38 5.72 2.99
N GLU A 41 0.92 6.24 1.88
CA GLU A 41 0.74 7.65 1.53
C GLU A 41 -0.59 7.94 0.81
N PRO A 42 -1.22 9.10 1.05
CA PRO A 42 -2.62 9.35 0.66
C PRO A 42 -2.90 9.59 -0.83
N SER A 43 -1.93 9.43 -1.74
CA SER A 43 -2.10 9.80 -3.15
C SER A 43 -2.56 8.64 -4.06
N ALA A 44 -2.74 7.44 -3.51
CA ALA A 44 -3.49 6.39 -4.18
C ALA A 44 -4.98 6.67 -3.96
N THR A 45 -5.74 6.86 -5.03
CA THR A 45 -7.18 7.18 -5.05
C THR A 45 -7.96 6.37 -4.02
N TRP A 46 -8.06 6.88 -2.79
CA TRP A 46 -8.79 6.21 -1.74
C TRP A 46 -10.27 6.49 -1.99
N PRO A 47 -11.13 5.45 -2.12
CA PRO A 47 -12.55 5.70 -2.15
C PRO A 47 -12.91 6.37 -0.82
N ARG A 48 -13.38 7.62 -0.89
CA ARG A 48 -13.90 8.32 0.30
C ARG A 48 -14.98 7.49 0.97
#